data_AF-A0A935QTD8-F1
#
_entry.id   AF-A0A935QTD8-F1
#
_cell.length_a   1.000
_cell.length_b   1.000
_cell.length_c   1.000
_cell.angle_alpha   90.00
_cell.angle_beta   90.00
_cell.angle_gamma   90.00
#
_symmetry.space_group_name_H-M   'P 1'
#
loop_
_entity.id
_entity.type
_entity.pdbx_description
1 polymer ?
#
loop_
_entity_poly.entity_id
_entity_poly.type
_entity_poly.pdbx_seq_one_letter_code
_entity_poly.pdbx_strand_id
1 'polypeptide(L)'
;MSPPTAAQSWLDEAVTARALGAATGTLWVTDPSGDRAIGLALSGRAETVLVPTAAPADAALLQLKLTAGPLAWEERLQVLGLLTGGRRVFLYHRLREQLPAEARAVWDAQEALIRAGLLHGGVAETRIGLARRALGRLRGEAQLTALADDPSPDGRSARARQLDGPRLRLVLGALPLAGLGAPGLPGRLLQLAAQPGPNPFVEWTLTGRYADPDAARPSLSRRAFDEAAQLRARLRPSPAPLAEALTHAPPGSLGGIDLGRRTEAEVRALLPGLRRAAAPGALALWWGPPLVGVPPAPEVTACRAADRSPFGGDAQLLLLR
;
A
#
# COMPACT_ATOMS: atom_id res chain seq x y z
N MET A 1 2.54 -0.84 -22.01
CA MET A 1 2.76 0.00 -20.81
C MET A 1 3.10 -0.88 -19.62
N SER A 2 3.99 -0.41 -18.73
CA SER A 2 4.36 -1.17 -17.52
C SER A 2 3.20 -1.29 -16.53
N PRO A 3 3.05 -2.42 -15.81
CA PRO A 3 2.07 -2.56 -14.75
C PRO A 3 2.32 -1.58 -13.59
N PRO A 4 1.33 -1.36 -12.70
CA PRO A 4 1.53 -0.59 -11.48
C PRO A 4 2.67 -1.17 -10.63
N THR A 5 3.38 -0.30 -9.91
CA THR A 5 4.48 -0.67 -9.01
C THR A 5 3.98 -1.66 -7.95
N ALA A 6 2.80 -1.38 -7.39
CA ALA A 6 2.07 -2.27 -6.52
C ALA A 6 0.57 -2.05 -6.71
N ALA A 7 -0.19 -3.14 -6.83
CA ALA A 7 -1.64 -3.06 -6.92
C ALA A 7 -2.30 -2.80 -5.56
N GLN A 8 -1.57 -3.03 -4.47
CA GLN A 8 -2.04 -2.80 -3.12
C GLN A 8 -0.92 -2.28 -2.20
N SER A 9 -1.27 -1.55 -1.13
CA SER A 9 -0.25 -1.00 -0.24
C SER A 9 0.30 -2.06 0.71
N TRP A 10 1.63 -2.14 0.79
CA TRP A 10 2.39 -3.04 1.67
C TRP A 10 2.79 -2.39 3.00
N LEU A 11 2.07 -1.34 3.35
CA LEU A 11 2.20 -0.49 4.53
C LEU A 11 0.81 -0.29 5.13
N ASP A 12 0.76 -0.01 6.44
CA ASP A 12 -0.50 0.04 7.18
C ASP A 12 -1.26 1.34 6.91
N GLU A 13 -2.45 1.24 6.32
CA GLU A 13 -3.35 2.38 6.11
C GLU A 13 -3.76 3.03 7.44
N ALA A 14 -4.00 2.23 8.49
CA ALA A 14 -4.43 2.72 9.79
C ALA A 14 -3.32 3.48 10.53
N VAL A 15 -2.07 3.06 10.38
CA VAL A 15 -0.91 3.82 10.90
C VAL A 15 -0.81 5.16 10.19
N THR A 16 -0.91 5.21 8.85
CA THR A 16 -0.88 6.49 8.12
C THR A 16 -2.02 7.41 8.55
N ALA A 17 -3.25 6.90 8.60
CA ALA A 17 -4.42 7.67 9.01
C ALA A 17 -4.30 8.22 10.43
N ARG A 18 -3.74 7.44 11.36
CA ARG A 18 -3.52 7.88 12.74
C ARG A 18 -2.37 8.86 12.89
N ALA A 19 -1.23 8.58 12.25
CA ALA A 19 -0.03 9.40 12.34
C ALA A 19 -0.24 10.79 11.74
N LEU A 20 -0.90 10.87 10.59
CA LEU A 20 -1.22 12.14 9.93
C LEU A 20 -2.60 12.69 10.33
N GLY A 21 -3.31 12.01 11.23
CA GLY A 21 -4.67 12.36 11.60
C GLY A 21 -4.79 13.65 12.42
N ALA A 22 -3.71 14.27 12.87
CA ALA A 22 -3.72 15.60 13.48
C ALA A 22 -3.30 16.71 12.50
N ALA A 23 -2.81 16.34 11.32
CA ALA A 23 -2.42 17.30 10.30
C ALA A 23 -3.65 17.94 9.66
N THR A 24 -3.52 19.20 9.25
CA THR A 24 -4.60 19.99 8.62
C THR A 24 -4.17 20.48 7.24
N GLY A 25 -5.11 20.83 6.38
CA GLY A 25 -4.82 21.30 5.02
C GLY A 25 -4.48 20.16 4.04
N THR A 26 -3.53 20.41 3.13
CA THR A 26 -3.18 19.47 2.07
C THR A 26 -2.19 18.41 2.56
N LEU A 27 -2.58 17.14 2.48
CA LEU A 27 -1.74 16.01 2.86
C LEU A 27 -1.19 15.30 1.63
N TRP A 28 0.05 14.84 1.69
CA TRP A 28 0.69 14.14 0.58
C TRP A 28 0.93 12.68 0.97
N VAL A 29 0.60 11.73 0.10
CA VAL A 29 0.81 10.32 0.38
C VAL A 29 1.55 9.67 -0.77
N THR A 30 2.77 9.20 -0.51
CA THR A 30 3.52 8.43 -1.51
C THR A 30 3.14 6.96 -1.45
N ASP A 31 2.10 6.63 -2.20
CA ASP A 31 1.56 5.28 -2.26
C ASP A 31 1.20 4.92 -3.70
N PRO A 32 2.04 4.11 -4.39
CA PRO A 32 1.77 3.66 -5.75
C PRO A 32 0.42 2.97 -5.92
N SER A 33 -0.08 2.33 -4.87
CA SER A 33 -1.36 1.63 -4.89
C SER A 33 -2.57 2.54 -4.64
N GLY A 34 -2.34 3.72 -4.06
CA GLY A 34 -3.36 4.67 -3.63
C GLY A 34 -4.14 4.30 -2.36
N ASP A 35 -3.92 3.13 -1.75
CA ASP A 35 -4.75 2.64 -0.67
C ASP A 35 -4.60 3.41 0.64
N ARG A 36 -3.37 3.79 1.03
CA ARG A 36 -3.14 4.65 2.21
C ARG A 36 -3.72 6.04 2.03
N ALA A 37 -3.74 6.53 0.79
CA ALA A 37 -4.36 7.80 0.47
C ALA A 37 -5.90 7.70 0.62
N ILE A 38 -6.50 6.59 0.17
CA ILE A 38 -7.93 6.28 0.39
C ILE A 38 -8.24 6.15 1.88
N GLY A 39 -7.47 5.34 2.63
CA GLY A 39 -7.65 5.17 4.07
C GLY A 39 -7.53 6.48 4.86
N LEU A 40 -6.56 7.33 4.49
CA LEU A 40 -6.42 8.66 5.07
C LEU A 40 -7.62 9.57 4.74
N ALA A 41 -8.11 9.56 3.50
CA ALA A 41 -9.28 10.35 3.12
C ALA A 41 -10.57 9.87 3.82
N LEU A 42 -10.75 8.56 3.98
CA LEU A 42 -11.87 7.94 4.72
C LEU A 42 -11.89 8.29 6.20
N SER A 43 -10.74 8.64 6.79
CA SER A 43 -10.68 9.12 8.18
C SER A 43 -11.42 10.45 8.38
N GLY A 44 -11.77 11.15 7.29
CA GLY A 44 -12.45 12.43 7.33
C GLY A 44 -11.53 13.62 7.58
N ARG A 45 -10.26 13.39 7.95
CA ARG A 45 -9.38 14.45 8.48
C ARG A 45 -8.60 15.23 7.43
N ALA A 46 -8.49 14.72 6.21
CA ALA A 46 -7.68 15.33 5.15
C ALA A 46 -8.53 16.09 4.14
N GLU A 47 -8.47 17.42 4.08
CA GLU A 47 -9.26 18.19 3.12
C GLU A 47 -8.94 17.79 1.67
N THR A 48 -7.64 17.78 1.35
CA THR A 48 -7.10 17.33 0.07
C THR A 48 -5.96 16.37 0.30
N VAL A 49 -5.91 15.29 -0.48
CA VAL A 49 -4.80 14.33 -0.46
C VAL A 49 -4.16 14.28 -1.84
N LEU A 50 -2.93 14.76 -1.95
CA LEU A 50 -2.11 14.61 -3.15
C LEU A 50 -1.38 13.28 -3.13
N VAL A 51 -1.34 12.59 -4.25
CA VAL A 51 -0.64 11.30 -4.39
C VAL A 51 0.43 11.46 -5.47
N PRO A 52 1.67 11.84 -5.12
CA PRO A 52 2.78 11.88 -6.06
C PRO A 52 3.08 10.49 -6.59
N THR A 53 3.01 10.33 -7.91
CA THR A 53 3.25 9.07 -8.61
C THR A 53 4.33 9.26 -9.66
N ALA A 54 5.28 8.34 -9.72
CA ALA A 54 6.33 8.36 -10.74
C ALA A 54 5.93 7.59 -12.02
N ALA A 55 4.96 6.68 -11.92
CA ALA A 55 4.51 5.86 -13.03
C ALA A 55 3.05 6.19 -13.39
N PRO A 56 2.71 6.38 -14.68
CA PRO A 56 1.33 6.60 -15.11
C PRO A 56 0.36 5.49 -14.69
N ALA A 57 0.84 4.25 -14.59
CA ALA A 57 0.02 3.11 -14.15
C ALA A 57 -0.41 3.21 -12.67
N ASP A 58 0.39 3.83 -11.81
CA ASP A 58 0.06 4.01 -10.40
C ASP A 58 -1.07 5.06 -10.25
N ALA A 59 -0.97 6.18 -10.98
CA ALA A 59 -2.02 7.19 -11.04
C ALA A 59 -3.33 6.60 -11.62
N ALA A 60 -3.21 5.84 -12.71
CA ALA A 60 -4.36 5.20 -13.35
C ALA A 60 -5.04 4.17 -12.44
N LEU A 61 -4.28 3.48 -11.59
CA LEU A 61 -4.81 2.54 -10.59
C LEU A 61 -5.64 3.24 -9.53
N LEU A 62 -5.13 4.35 -8.96
CA LEU A 62 -5.91 5.16 -8.02
C LEU A 62 -7.20 5.66 -8.68
N GLN A 63 -7.13 6.16 -9.90
CA GLN A 63 -8.31 6.64 -10.63
C GLN A 63 -9.34 5.52 -10.89
N LEU A 64 -8.88 4.32 -11.25
CA LEU A 64 -9.75 3.16 -11.44
C LEU A 64 -10.41 2.71 -10.12
N LYS A 65 -9.64 2.66 -9.03
CA LYS A 65 -10.18 2.40 -7.67
C LYS A 65 -11.16 3.49 -7.23
N LEU A 66 -11.04 4.73 -7.68
CA LEU A 66 -12.00 5.79 -7.32
C LEU A 66 -13.18 5.88 -8.27
N THR A 67 -13.23 5.03 -9.29
CA THR A 67 -14.37 4.95 -10.20
C THR A 67 -15.36 3.93 -9.62
N ALA A 68 -16.35 4.41 -8.86
CA ALA A 68 -17.47 3.58 -8.41
C ALA A 68 -18.50 3.35 -9.52
N GLY A 69 -18.73 4.38 -10.34
CA GLY A 69 -19.59 4.33 -11.51
C GLY A 69 -20.87 3.52 -11.32
N PRO A 70 -21.14 2.51 -12.18
CA PRO A 70 -22.41 1.79 -12.20
C PRO A 70 -22.33 0.38 -11.59
N LEU A 71 -21.20 0.01 -10.97
CA LEU A 71 -21.00 -1.36 -10.51
C LEU A 71 -21.71 -1.60 -9.18
N ALA A 72 -22.23 -2.81 -8.98
CA ALA A 72 -22.55 -3.26 -7.62
C ALA A 72 -21.25 -3.57 -6.84
N TRP A 73 -21.37 -3.70 -5.52
CA TRP A 73 -20.24 -4.01 -4.65
C TRP A 73 -19.52 -5.31 -5.05
N GLU A 74 -20.27 -6.33 -5.40
CA GLU A 74 -19.73 -7.64 -5.78
C GLU A 74 -19.05 -7.57 -7.15
N GLU A 75 -19.57 -6.77 -8.08
CA GLU A 75 -18.95 -6.52 -9.39
C GLU A 75 -17.61 -5.79 -9.23
N ARG A 76 -17.54 -4.84 -8.31
CA ARG A 76 -16.30 -4.15 -7.92
C ARG A 76 -15.28 -5.16 -7.38
N LEU A 77 -15.68 -6.05 -6.47
CA LEU A 77 -14.78 -7.10 -5.96
C LEU A 77 -14.30 -8.05 -7.06
N GLN A 78 -15.14 -8.36 -8.07
CA GLN A 78 -14.72 -9.11 -9.24
C GLN A 78 -13.63 -8.39 -10.04
N VAL A 79 -13.80 -7.10 -10.34
CA VAL A 79 -12.79 -6.28 -11.06
C VAL A 79 -11.47 -6.26 -10.32
N LEU A 80 -11.51 -6.11 -8.99
CA LEU A 80 -10.31 -6.16 -8.14
C LEU A 80 -9.63 -7.54 -8.09
N GLY A 81 -10.33 -8.60 -8.49
CA GLY A 81 -9.81 -9.97 -8.46
C GLY A 81 -9.96 -10.68 -7.12
N LEU A 82 -10.91 -10.22 -6.30
CA LEU A 82 -11.20 -10.77 -4.97
C LEU A 82 -12.26 -11.87 -4.99
N LEU A 83 -13.12 -11.88 -6.01
CA LEU A 83 -14.05 -12.98 -6.26
C LEU A 83 -13.56 -13.85 -7.41
N THR A 84 -13.76 -15.17 -7.26
CA THR A 84 -13.47 -16.17 -8.28
C THR A 84 -14.56 -16.15 -9.36
N GLY A 85 -14.16 -16.37 -10.62
CA GLY A 85 -15.06 -16.20 -11.75
C GLY A 85 -15.42 -14.73 -12.01
N GLY A 86 -16.14 -14.47 -13.10
CA GLY A 86 -16.64 -13.14 -13.42
C GLY A 86 -16.24 -12.61 -14.78
N ARG A 87 -16.90 -11.52 -15.18
CA ARG A 87 -16.76 -10.89 -16.50
C ARG A 87 -15.89 -9.63 -16.39
N ARG A 88 -14.70 -9.73 -15.79
CA ARG A 88 -13.87 -8.56 -15.41
C ARG A 88 -13.62 -7.58 -16.55
N VAL A 89 -13.34 -8.06 -17.76
CA VAL A 89 -13.15 -7.22 -18.95
C VAL A 89 -14.44 -6.48 -19.31
N PHE A 90 -15.59 -7.15 -19.28
CA PHE A 90 -16.90 -6.51 -19.47
C PHE A 90 -17.18 -5.45 -18.40
N LEU A 91 -16.90 -5.75 -17.12
CA LEU A 91 -17.07 -4.79 -16.03
C LEU A 91 -16.14 -3.58 -16.17
N TYR A 92 -14.90 -3.79 -16.62
CA TYR A 92 -13.99 -2.71 -16.97
C TYR A 92 -14.57 -1.81 -18.07
N HIS A 93 -15.15 -2.37 -19.14
CA HIS A 93 -15.77 -1.55 -20.18
C HIS A 93 -16.89 -0.64 -19.65
N ARG A 94 -17.64 -1.07 -18.62
CA ARG A 94 -18.62 -0.21 -17.93
C ARG A 94 -17.98 0.93 -17.14
N LEU A 95 -16.79 0.71 -16.57
CA LEU A 95 -16.02 1.74 -15.85
C LEU A 95 -15.28 2.69 -16.80
N ARG A 96 -14.86 2.17 -17.96
CA ARG A 96 -13.96 2.81 -18.94
C ARG A 96 -14.38 4.22 -19.33
N GLU A 97 -15.68 4.44 -19.49
CA GLU A 97 -16.24 5.72 -19.94
C GLU A 97 -16.08 6.84 -18.88
N GLN A 98 -15.97 6.48 -17.61
CA GLN A 98 -15.83 7.42 -16.48
C GLN A 98 -14.37 7.68 -16.08
N LEU A 99 -13.44 6.94 -16.71
CA LEU A 99 -12.02 7.15 -16.54
C LEU A 99 -11.56 8.36 -17.36
N PRO A 100 -10.64 9.19 -16.81
CA PRO A 100 -9.86 10.14 -17.60
C PRO A 100 -9.16 9.46 -18.78
N ALA A 101 -8.90 10.24 -19.83
CA ALA A 101 -8.34 9.71 -21.08
C ALA A 101 -6.99 9.02 -20.86
N GLU A 102 -6.14 9.57 -19.97
CA GLU A 102 -4.82 9.00 -19.69
C GLU A 102 -4.94 7.64 -18.97
N ALA A 103 -5.79 7.53 -17.95
CA ALA A 103 -6.02 6.26 -17.28
C ALA A 103 -6.68 5.23 -18.18
N ARG A 104 -7.59 5.65 -19.05
CA ARG A 104 -8.20 4.78 -20.06
C ARG A 104 -7.14 4.20 -20.99
N ALA A 105 -6.23 5.03 -21.50
CA ALA A 105 -5.14 4.57 -22.37
C ALA A 105 -4.25 3.54 -21.65
N VAL A 106 -3.97 3.74 -20.36
CA VAL A 106 -3.23 2.77 -19.54
C VAL A 106 -3.95 1.42 -19.48
N TRP A 107 -5.23 1.45 -19.11
CA TRP A 107 -5.99 0.22 -18.84
C TRP A 107 -6.42 -0.51 -20.12
N ASP A 108 -6.67 0.20 -21.21
CA ASP A 108 -6.89 -0.38 -22.54
C ASP A 108 -5.65 -1.16 -23.01
N ALA A 109 -4.44 -0.69 -22.66
CA ALA A 109 -3.20 -1.40 -22.94
C ALA A 109 -2.89 -2.54 -21.94
N GLN A 110 -3.75 -2.77 -20.94
CA GLN A 110 -3.53 -3.72 -19.84
C GLN A 110 -4.72 -4.69 -19.61
N GLU A 111 -5.45 -5.04 -20.67
CA GLU A 111 -6.57 -5.99 -20.59
C GLU A 111 -6.19 -7.31 -19.89
N ALA A 112 -4.98 -7.82 -20.12
CA ALA A 112 -4.49 -9.04 -19.48
C ALA A 112 -4.47 -8.94 -17.94
N LEU A 113 -4.14 -7.77 -17.39
CA LEU A 113 -4.14 -7.54 -15.94
C LEU A 113 -5.56 -7.41 -15.40
N ILE A 114 -6.46 -6.74 -16.14
CA ILE A 114 -7.89 -6.69 -15.80
C ILE A 114 -8.49 -8.10 -15.75
N ARG A 115 -8.14 -8.94 -16.73
CA ARG A 115 -8.61 -10.34 -16.78
C ARG A 115 -8.11 -11.16 -15.60
N ALA A 116 -6.84 -10.99 -15.22
CA ALA A 116 -6.24 -11.65 -14.05
C ALA A 116 -6.85 -11.15 -12.72
N GLY A 117 -7.34 -9.92 -12.68
CA GLY A 117 -7.82 -9.25 -11.48
C GLY A 117 -6.78 -8.24 -10.99
N LEU A 118 -7.20 -6.99 -10.78
CA LEU A 118 -6.28 -5.86 -10.60
C LEU A 118 -5.29 -6.05 -9.44
N LEU A 119 -5.76 -6.58 -8.31
CA LEU A 119 -4.91 -6.78 -7.12
C LEU A 119 -3.83 -7.84 -7.32
N HIS A 120 -3.88 -8.66 -8.38
CA HIS A 120 -2.82 -9.61 -8.71
C HIS A 120 -1.78 -9.05 -9.69
N GLY A 121 -2.06 -7.89 -10.28
CA GLY A 121 -1.38 -7.40 -11.47
C GLY A 121 -0.19 -6.47 -11.26
N GLY A 122 0.09 -6.04 -10.03
CA GLY A 122 1.23 -5.17 -9.75
C GLY A 122 2.57 -5.92 -9.76
N VAL A 123 3.67 -5.18 -9.88
CA VAL A 123 5.03 -5.74 -9.88
C VAL A 123 5.31 -6.47 -8.56
N ALA A 124 4.93 -5.87 -7.43
CA ALA A 124 5.06 -6.51 -6.12
C ALA A 124 4.23 -7.79 -6.00
N GLU A 125 2.98 -7.76 -6.45
CA GLU A 125 2.05 -8.88 -6.34
C GLU A 125 2.43 -10.05 -7.25
N THR A 126 3.00 -9.77 -8.43
CA THR A 126 3.56 -10.80 -9.31
C THR A 126 4.69 -11.58 -8.62
N ARG A 127 5.59 -10.86 -7.94
CA ARG A 127 6.71 -11.46 -7.19
C ARG A 127 6.21 -12.29 -6.00
N ILE A 128 5.24 -11.78 -5.26
CA ILE A 128 4.62 -12.49 -4.14
C ILE A 128 3.85 -13.73 -4.64
N GLY A 129 3.15 -13.63 -5.76
CA GLY A 129 2.47 -14.77 -6.39
C GLY A 129 3.43 -15.88 -6.85
N LEU A 130 4.65 -15.54 -7.27
CA LEU A 130 5.71 -16.52 -7.53
C LEU A 130 6.16 -17.22 -6.24
N ALA A 131 6.42 -16.45 -5.19
CA ALA A 131 6.79 -16.99 -3.87
C ALA A 131 5.69 -17.89 -3.29
N ARG A 132 4.43 -17.47 -3.37
CA ARG A 132 3.26 -18.24 -2.96
C ARG A 132 3.15 -19.57 -3.70
N ARG A 133 3.33 -19.57 -5.03
CA ARG A 133 3.33 -20.81 -5.83
C ARG A 133 4.47 -21.75 -5.43
N ALA A 134 5.65 -21.21 -5.16
CA ALA A 134 6.79 -22.01 -4.69
C ALA A 134 6.50 -22.62 -3.30
N LEU A 135 5.97 -21.82 -2.37
CA LEU A 135 5.53 -22.27 -1.06
C LEU A 135 4.47 -23.38 -1.16
N GLY A 136 3.45 -23.20 -2.01
CA GLY A 136 2.38 -24.17 -2.21
C GLY A 136 2.89 -25.51 -2.74
N ARG A 137 3.88 -25.50 -3.65
CA ARG A 137 4.52 -26.73 -4.14
C ARG A 137 5.36 -27.44 -3.09
N LEU A 138 6.03 -26.70 -2.20
CA LEU A 138 6.92 -27.28 -1.18
C LEU A 138 6.19 -27.77 0.07
N ARG A 139 5.07 -27.13 0.43
CA ARG A 139 4.38 -27.33 1.71
C ARG A 139 2.92 -27.76 1.55
N GLY A 140 2.33 -27.57 0.37
CA GLY A 140 0.92 -27.85 0.10
C GLY A 140 0.02 -26.67 0.47
N GLU A 141 -1.01 -26.44 -0.34
CA GLU A 141 -1.94 -25.31 -0.17
C GLU A 141 -2.75 -25.41 1.13
N ALA A 142 -3.04 -26.62 1.59
CA ALA A 142 -3.73 -26.86 2.86
C ALA A 142 -2.92 -26.33 4.07
N GLN A 143 -1.59 -26.49 4.04
CA GLN A 143 -0.74 -25.97 5.12
C GLN A 143 -0.68 -24.44 5.12
N LEU A 144 -0.62 -23.83 3.94
CA LEU A 144 -0.61 -22.36 3.81
C LEU A 144 -1.94 -21.75 4.24
N THR A 145 -3.06 -22.37 3.86
CA THR A 145 -4.40 -21.97 4.27
C THR A 145 -4.57 -22.12 5.78
N ALA A 146 -4.16 -23.26 6.35
CA ALA A 146 -4.22 -23.46 7.79
C ALA A 146 -3.32 -22.50 8.59
N LEU A 147 -2.22 -22.00 8.01
CA LEU A 147 -1.43 -20.93 8.61
C LEU A 147 -2.14 -19.56 8.51
N ALA A 148 -2.76 -19.26 7.38
CA ALA A 148 -3.49 -18.00 7.19
C ALA A 148 -4.73 -17.91 8.08
N ASP A 149 -5.45 -19.02 8.24
CA ASP A 149 -6.73 -19.09 8.96
C ASP A 149 -6.57 -19.26 10.48
N ASP A 150 -5.35 -19.57 10.98
CA ASP A 150 -5.12 -19.74 12.42
C ASP A 150 -5.27 -18.38 13.12
N PRO A 151 -6.27 -18.20 14.02
CA PRO A 151 -6.52 -16.91 14.65
C PRO A 151 -5.47 -16.57 15.72
N SER A 152 -4.73 -17.58 16.23
CA SER A 152 -3.76 -17.41 17.30
C SER A 152 -2.38 -16.96 16.78
N PRO A 153 -1.80 -15.85 17.28
CA PRO A 153 -0.40 -15.51 16.97
C PRO A 153 0.59 -16.62 17.33
N ASP A 154 0.36 -17.34 18.42
CA ASP A 154 1.22 -18.44 18.84
C ASP A 154 1.07 -19.65 17.92
N GLY A 155 -0.18 -19.97 17.53
CA GLY A 155 -0.49 -21.02 16.57
C GLY A 155 0.15 -20.74 15.20
N ARG A 156 -0.02 -19.51 14.69
CA ARG A 156 0.64 -19.05 13.47
C ARG A 156 2.15 -19.08 13.57
N SER A 157 2.74 -18.62 14.68
CA SER A 157 4.19 -18.68 14.89
C SER A 157 4.70 -20.12 14.85
N ALA A 158 4.03 -21.04 15.54
CA ALA A 158 4.41 -22.44 15.57
C ALA A 158 4.33 -23.07 14.18
N ARG A 159 3.23 -22.85 13.46
CA ARG A 159 3.05 -23.33 12.08
C ARG A 159 4.08 -22.70 11.13
N ALA A 160 4.34 -21.40 11.22
CA ALA A 160 5.32 -20.73 10.37
C ALA A 160 6.75 -21.28 10.60
N ARG A 161 7.11 -21.63 11.85
CA ARG A 161 8.38 -22.32 12.14
C ARG A 161 8.44 -23.72 11.52
N GLN A 162 7.32 -24.45 11.48
CA GLN A 162 7.24 -25.75 10.79
C GLN A 162 7.39 -25.61 9.26
N LEU A 163 7.00 -24.47 8.69
CA LEU A 163 7.19 -24.17 7.27
C LEU A 163 8.62 -23.76 6.93
N ASP A 164 9.37 -23.19 7.89
CA ASP A 164 10.77 -22.80 7.67
C ASP A 164 11.68 -24.04 7.50
N GLY A 165 12.76 -23.87 6.73
CA GLY A 165 13.70 -24.95 6.44
C GLY A 165 14.68 -24.58 5.34
N PRO A 166 15.82 -25.30 5.24
CA PRO A 166 16.90 -24.93 4.33
C PRO A 166 16.46 -24.91 2.86
N ARG A 167 15.61 -25.87 2.44
CA ARG A 167 15.05 -25.90 1.09
C ARG A 167 14.18 -24.68 0.79
N LEU A 168 13.36 -24.26 1.75
CA LEU A 168 12.50 -23.10 1.58
C LEU A 168 13.33 -21.82 1.48
N ARG A 169 14.33 -21.67 2.36
CA ARG A 169 15.26 -20.52 2.34
C ARG A 169 16.03 -20.43 1.03
N LEU A 170 16.47 -21.57 0.49
CA LEU A 170 17.13 -21.64 -0.81
C LEU A 170 16.20 -21.19 -1.94
N VAL A 171 14.99 -21.77 -2.02
CA VAL A 171 14.02 -21.47 -3.09
C VAL A 171 13.55 -20.02 -3.03
N LEU A 172 13.20 -19.51 -1.85
CA LEU A 172 12.77 -18.12 -1.69
C LEU A 172 13.93 -17.13 -1.82
N GLY A 173 15.17 -17.53 -1.48
CA GLY A 173 16.37 -16.72 -1.69
C GLY A 173 16.76 -16.56 -3.16
N ALA A 174 16.38 -17.51 -4.02
CA ALA A 174 16.57 -17.44 -5.46
C ALA A 174 15.50 -16.60 -6.18
N LEU A 175 14.41 -16.22 -5.51
CA LEU A 175 13.37 -15.38 -6.11
C LEU A 175 13.77 -13.91 -6.05
N PRO A 176 13.48 -13.12 -7.11
CA PRO A 176 13.78 -11.68 -7.16
C PRO A 176 12.78 -10.89 -6.30
N LEU A 177 12.81 -11.09 -4.98
CA LEU A 177 11.95 -10.46 -3.98
C LEU A 177 12.51 -9.12 -3.49
N ALA A 178 13.51 -8.57 -4.19
CA ALA A 178 14.04 -7.24 -3.95
C ALA A 178 12.89 -6.21 -3.90
N GLY A 179 12.88 -5.37 -2.86
CA GLY A 179 11.80 -4.40 -2.59
C GLY A 179 10.82 -4.81 -1.48
N LEU A 180 10.79 -6.07 -1.04
CA LEU A 180 10.01 -6.49 0.14
C LEU A 180 10.74 -6.23 1.48
N GLY A 181 11.89 -5.56 1.47
CA GLY A 181 12.69 -5.27 2.66
C GLY A 181 13.36 -6.51 3.27
N ALA A 182 14.34 -6.27 4.14
CA ALA A 182 14.85 -7.30 5.04
C ALA A 182 13.96 -7.35 6.31
N PRO A 183 13.75 -8.54 6.90
CA PRO A 183 14.22 -9.85 6.48
C PRO A 183 13.48 -10.33 5.22
N GLY A 184 14.14 -11.09 4.34
CA GLY A 184 13.48 -11.64 3.14
C GLY A 184 12.19 -12.42 3.44
N LEU A 185 11.42 -12.77 2.42
CA LEU A 185 10.05 -13.29 2.57
C LEU A 185 9.84 -14.42 3.61
N PRO A 186 10.74 -15.41 3.83
CA PRO A 186 10.58 -16.37 4.93
C PRO A 186 10.65 -15.72 6.33
N GLY A 187 11.64 -14.85 6.56
CA GLY A 187 11.76 -14.14 7.83
C GLY A 187 10.62 -13.14 8.02
N ARG A 188 10.15 -12.52 6.93
CA ARG A 188 8.97 -11.65 6.96
C ARG A 188 7.70 -12.44 7.25
N LEU A 189 7.50 -13.61 6.66
CA LEU A 189 6.37 -14.50 6.97
C LEU A 189 6.37 -14.93 8.44
N LEU A 190 7.53 -15.30 8.99
CA LEU A 190 7.66 -15.61 10.41
C LEU A 190 7.32 -14.40 11.30
N GLN A 191 7.82 -13.22 10.94
CA GLN A 191 7.55 -11.97 11.66
C GLN A 191 6.07 -11.61 11.61
N LEU A 192 5.43 -11.72 10.44
CA LEU A 192 4.02 -11.40 10.24
C LEU A 192 3.11 -12.44 10.93
N ALA A 193 3.46 -13.72 10.88
CA ALA A 193 2.75 -14.80 11.55
C ALA A 193 2.72 -14.61 13.08
N ALA A 194 3.78 -14.05 13.65
CA ALA A 194 3.92 -13.83 15.09
C ALA A 194 3.13 -12.65 15.66
N GLN A 195 2.41 -11.91 14.82
CA GLN A 195 1.65 -10.75 15.28
C GLN A 195 0.26 -11.11 15.76
N PRO A 196 -0.30 -10.39 16.74
CA PRO A 196 -1.63 -10.66 17.25
C PRO A 196 -2.73 -10.30 16.25
N GLY A 197 -3.85 -11.04 16.30
CA GLY A 197 -5.06 -10.77 15.51
C GLY A 197 -4.98 -11.23 14.05
N PRO A 198 -6.07 -11.10 13.27
CA PRO A 198 -6.05 -11.38 11.84
C PRO A 198 -5.08 -10.44 11.12
N ASN A 199 -4.24 -10.98 10.26
CA ASN A 199 -3.29 -10.20 9.48
C ASN A 199 -3.59 -10.36 7.98
N PRO A 200 -4.26 -9.38 7.35
CA PRO A 200 -4.65 -9.47 5.94
C PRO A 200 -3.44 -9.63 5.01
N PHE A 201 -2.25 -9.18 5.40
CA PHE A 201 -1.04 -9.36 4.61
C PHE A 201 -0.53 -10.79 4.65
N VAL A 202 -0.57 -11.44 5.81
CA VAL A 202 -0.28 -12.88 5.91
C VAL A 202 -1.23 -13.64 5.03
N GLU A 203 -2.52 -13.32 5.14
CA GLU A 203 -3.56 -13.97 4.36
C GLU A 203 -3.28 -13.83 2.85
N TRP A 204 -3.17 -12.60 2.34
CA TRP A 204 -2.89 -12.37 0.92
C TRP A 204 -1.57 -13.00 0.47
N THR A 205 -0.51 -12.90 1.26
CA THR A 205 0.80 -13.44 0.89
C THR A 205 0.74 -14.96 0.73
N LEU A 206 0.01 -15.64 1.62
CA LEU A 206 -0.08 -17.10 1.64
C LEU A 206 -1.14 -17.66 0.69
N THR A 207 -2.27 -16.98 0.53
CA THR A 207 -3.44 -17.51 -0.18
C THR A 207 -3.79 -16.72 -1.44
N GLY A 208 -3.42 -15.44 -1.49
CA GLY A 208 -3.82 -14.53 -2.58
C GLY A 208 -5.28 -14.12 -2.52
N ARG A 209 -5.90 -14.23 -1.36
CA ARG A 209 -7.27 -13.79 -1.11
C ARG A 209 -7.35 -13.11 0.25
N TYR A 210 -8.46 -12.41 0.44
CA TYR A 210 -8.93 -11.94 1.72
C TYR A 210 -10.19 -12.72 2.09
N ALA A 211 -10.30 -13.15 3.34
CA ALA A 211 -11.44 -13.89 3.85
C ALA A 211 -12.64 -12.94 3.95
N ASP A 212 -12.34 -11.72 4.38
CA ASP A 212 -13.26 -10.60 4.38
C ASP A 212 -12.54 -9.35 3.84
N PRO A 213 -12.78 -8.98 2.56
CA PRO A 213 -12.24 -7.74 1.98
C PRO A 213 -12.58 -6.48 2.79
N ASP A 214 -13.75 -6.44 3.44
CA ASP A 214 -14.25 -5.26 4.15
C ASP A 214 -13.45 -5.02 5.44
N ALA A 215 -13.17 -6.09 6.18
CA ALA A 215 -12.30 -6.05 7.35
C ALA A 215 -10.81 -6.02 7.01
N ALA A 216 -10.42 -6.48 5.83
CA ALA A 216 -9.01 -6.60 5.46
C ALA A 216 -8.35 -5.23 5.35
N ARG A 217 -8.95 -4.30 4.59
CA ARG A 217 -8.31 -3.01 4.28
C ARG A 217 -9.36 -1.91 4.09
N PRO A 218 -9.17 -0.71 4.68
CA PRO A 218 -10.09 0.40 4.48
C PRO A 218 -10.33 0.72 2.99
N SER A 219 -9.28 0.72 2.17
CA SER A 219 -9.37 0.90 0.71
C SER A 219 -10.22 -0.14 -0.04
N LEU A 220 -10.40 -1.33 0.53
CA LEU A 220 -11.18 -2.44 0.00
C LEU A 220 -12.54 -2.58 0.71
N SER A 221 -12.94 -1.60 1.51
CA SER A 221 -14.22 -1.65 2.22
C SER A 221 -15.40 -1.28 1.33
N ARG A 222 -16.58 -1.80 1.71
CA ARG A 222 -17.90 -1.36 1.24
C ARG A 222 -18.03 0.16 1.39
N ARG A 223 -17.58 0.70 2.52
CA ARG A 223 -17.56 2.14 2.79
C ARG A 223 -16.72 2.91 1.77
N ALA A 224 -15.51 2.45 1.45
CA ALA A 224 -14.67 3.08 0.43
C ALA A 224 -15.32 3.08 -0.95
N PHE A 225 -16.07 2.01 -1.26
CA PHE A 225 -16.83 1.91 -2.48
C PHE A 225 -18.01 2.89 -2.51
N ASP A 226 -18.83 2.93 -1.45
CA ASP A 226 -19.99 3.83 -1.36
C ASP A 226 -19.57 5.31 -1.33
N GLU A 227 -18.42 5.63 -0.73
CA GLU A 227 -17.86 7.00 -0.65
C GLU A 227 -16.93 7.37 -1.83
N ALA A 228 -16.73 6.49 -2.82
CA ALA A 228 -15.68 6.68 -3.84
C ALA A 228 -15.78 8.02 -4.61
N ALA A 229 -16.99 8.52 -4.87
CA ALA A 229 -17.19 9.81 -5.52
C ALA A 229 -16.69 10.99 -4.66
N GLN A 230 -16.97 10.96 -3.35
CA GLN A 230 -16.48 11.95 -2.40
C GLN A 230 -14.96 11.85 -2.22
N LEU A 231 -14.43 10.62 -2.16
CA LEU A 231 -13.00 10.37 -2.12
C LEU A 231 -12.30 10.89 -3.38
N ARG A 232 -12.87 10.68 -4.57
CA ARG A 232 -12.38 11.24 -5.83
C ARG A 232 -12.34 12.76 -5.82
N ALA A 233 -13.28 13.41 -5.14
CA ALA A 233 -13.26 14.86 -4.98
C ALA A 233 -12.14 15.36 -4.05
N ARG A 234 -11.55 14.52 -3.19
CA ARG A 234 -10.46 14.89 -2.27
C ARG A 234 -9.08 14.38 -2.69
N LEU A 235 -9.03 13.28 -3.42
CA LEU A 235 -7.80 12.63 -3.88
C LEU A 235 -7.37 13.18 -5.23
N ARG A 236 -6.11 13.59 -5.34
CA ARG A 236 -5.52 14.11 -6.58
C ARG A 236 -4.22 13.37 -6.88
N PRO A 237 -4.20 12.46 -7.87
CA PRO A 237 -2.93 11.94 -8.35
C PRO A 237 -2.11 13.09 -8.95
N SER A 238 -0.85 13.17 -8.58
CA SER A 238 0.13 14.05 -9.21
C SER A 238 1.04 13.19 -10.10
N PRO A 239 1.17 13.50 -11.40
CA PRO A 239 2.01 12.74 -12.31
C PRO A 239 3.51 13.00 -12.10
N ALA A 240 3.89 13.83 -11.13
CA ALA A 240 5.27 14.14 -10.81
C ALA A 240 5.81 13.22 -9.70
N PRO A 241 7.06 12.73 -9.82
CA PRO A 241 7.78 12.14 -8.69
C PRO A 241 7.82 13.08 -7.49
N LEU A 242 7.85 12.52 -6.27
CA LEU A 242 7.78 13.32 -5.04
C LEU A 242 8.80 14.47 -4.99
N ALA A 243 10.05 14.23 -5.38
CA ALA A 243 11.10 15.26 -5.35
C ALA A 243 10.79 16.45 -6.27
N GLU A 244 10.25 16.17 -7.45
CA GLU A 244 9.82 17.19 -8.40
C GLU A 244 8.57 17.92 -7.90
N ALA A 245 7.59 17.19 -7.38
CA ALA A 245 6.39 17.76 -6.78
C ALA A 245 6.75 18.75 -5.65
N LEU A 246 7.69 18.37 -4.77
CA LEU A 246 8.16 19.23 -3.69
C LEU A 246 8.84 20.50 -4.21
N THR A 247 9.57 20.43 -5.33
CA THR A 247 10.22 21.59 -5.98
C THR A 247 9.22 22.61 -6.52
N HIS A 248 7.99 22.19 -6.84
CA HIS A 248 6.93 23.07 -7.33
C HIS A 248 5.88 23.41 -6.26
N ALA A 249 5.96 22.80 -5.08
CA ALA A 249 5.04 23.07 -3.98
C ALA A 249 5.17 24.53 -3.50
N PRO A 250 4.05 25.27 -3.34
CA PRO A 250 4.07 26.58 -2.71
C PRO A 250 4.60 26.49 -1.27
N PRO A 251 5.35 27.50 -0.79
CA PRO A 251 5.80 27.50 0.59
C PRO A 251 4.65 27.44 1.59
N GLY A 252 4.78 26.64 2.65
CA GLY A 252 3.75 26.51 3.68
C GLY A 252 2.43 25.84 3.26
N SER A 253 2.38 25.17 2.10
CA SER A 253 1.16 24.52 1.59
C SER A 253 0.93 23.09 2.08
N LEU A 254 1.97 22.44 2.61
CA LEU A 254 1.96 21.03 3.02
C LEU A 254 1.61 20.90 4.50
N GLY A 255 0.44 20.34 4.79
CA GLY A 255 0.00 20.02 6.15
C GLY A 255 0.63 18.75 6.73
N GLY A 256 0.98 17.81 5.87
CA GLY A 256 1.68 16.61 6.28
C GLY A 256 1.93 15.66 5.11
N ILE A 257 2.83 14.71 5.31
CA ILE A 257 3.27 13.80 4.26
C ILE A 257 3.54 12.39 4.77
N ASP A 258 3.12 11.38 4.03
CA ASP A 258 3.62 10.01 4.13
C ASP A 258 4.67 9.80 3.04
N LEU A 259 5.93 9.67 3.47
CA LEU A 259 7.12 9.48 2.62
C LEU A 259 7.28 8.03 2.14
N GLY A 260 6.44 7.11 2.63
CA GLY A 260 6.52 5.70 2.29
C GLY A 260 7.81 5.06 2.76
N ARG A 261 8.17 3.94 2.12
CA ARG A 261 9.48 3.30 2.32
C ARG A 261 10.52 4.04 1.50
N ARG A 262 11.48 4.64 2.19
CA ARG A 262 12.64 5.31 1.61
C ARG A 262 13.87 5.01 2.44
N THR A 263 15.01 5.00 1.79
CA THR A 263 16.30 5.02 2.48
C THR A 263 16.49 6.35 3.19
N GLU A 264 17.37 6.36 4.20
CA GLU A 264 17.74 7.58 4.89
C GLU A 264 18.31 8.64 3.93
N ALA A 265 19.14 8.23 2.97
CA ALA A 265 19.72 9.14 1.98
C ALA A 265 18.64 9.83 1.12
N GLU A 266 17.62 9.08 0.69
CA GLU A 266 16.49 9.65 -0.05
C GLU A 266 15.69 10.63 0.80
N VAL A 267 15.40 10.30 2.07
CA VAL A 267 14.69 11.23 2.98
C VAL A 267 15.51 12.50 3.16
N ARG A 268 16.82 12.39 3.38
CA ARG A 268 17.73 13.55 3.51
C ARG A 268 17.70 14.44 2.28
N ALA A 269 17.70 13.85 1.07
CA ALA A 269 17.62 14.60 -0.17
C ALA A 269 16.29 15.37 -0.32
N LEU A 270 15.21 14.89 0.29
CA LEU A 270 13.89 15.54 0.25
C LEU A 270 13.71 16.65 1.30
N LEU A 271 14.52 16.65 2.38
CA LEU A 271 14.36 17.60 3.50
C LEU A 271 14.31 19.08 3.07
N PRO A 272 15.15 19.59 2.15
CA PRO A 272 15.07 20.99 1.74
C PRO A 272 13.71 21.36 1.12
N GLY A 273 13.18 20.51 0.24
CA GLY A 273 11.88 20.72 -0.38
C GLY A 273 10.73 20.58 0.61
N LEU A 274 10.82 19.59 1.52
CA LEU A 274 9.86 19.39 2.60
C LEU A 274 9.77 20.60 3.52
N ARG A 275 10.91 21.14 3.98
CA ARG A 275 10.96 22.32 4.85
C ARG A 275 10.30 23.53 4.22
N ARG A 276 10.60 23.78 2.94
CA ARG A 276 10.00 24.90 2.22
C ARG A 276 8.49 24.73 2.09
N ALA A 277 8.03 23.53 1.73
CA ALA A 277 6.62 23.27 1.50
C ALA A 277 5.80 23.15 2.79
N ALA A 278 6.40 22.73 3.90
CA ALA A 278 5.73 22.46 5.18
C ALA A 278 5.07 23.71 5.77
N ALA A 279 3.80 23.59 6.12
CA ALA A 279 3.13 24.53 7.01
C ALA A 279 3.66 24.38 8.45
N PRO A 280 3.55 25.41 9.30
CA PRO A 280 3.86 25.28 10.72
C PRO A 280 3.09 24.13 11.37
N GLY A 281 3.81 23.20 12.00
CA GLY A 281 3.23 22.02 12.65
C GLY A 281 2.95 20.84 11.70
N ALA A 282 3.44 20.89 10.45
CA ALA A 282 3.27 19.80 9.52
C ALA A 282 3.95 18.51 10.02
N LEU A 283 3.35 17.38 9.67
CA LEU A 283 3.81 16.06 10.09
C LEU A 283 4.36 15.26 8.92
N ALA A 284 5.50 14.58 9.08
CA ALA A 284 6.03 13.65 8.10
C ALA A 284 6.12 12.24 8.69
N LEU A 285 5.45 11.28 8.06
CA LEU A 285 5.54 9.86 8.36
C LEU A 285 6.57 9.22 7.42
N TRP A 286 7.53 8.49 7.98
CA TRP A 286 8.53 7.75 7.23
C TRP A 286 8.61 6.29 7.69
N TRP A 287 8.71 5.37 6.74
CA TRP A 287 8.77 3.94 6.99
C TRP A 287 10.20 3.43 6.79
N GLY A 288 11.03 3.56 7.83
CA GLY A 288 12.46 3.26 7.74
C GLY A 288 13.11 3.09 9.12
N PRO A 289 14.39 2.69 9.16
CA PRO A 289 15.12 2.60 10.42
C PRO A 289 15.18 3.98 11.11
N PRO A 290 15.32 4.05 12.44
CA PRO A 290 15.55 5.32 13.13
C PRO A 290 16.75 6.06 12.53
N LEU A 291 16.66 7.39 12.43
CA LEU A 291 17.82 8.21 12.05
C LEU A 291 18.87 8.17 13.18
N VAL A 292 19.96 7.44 12.99
CA VAL A 292 21.06 7.36 13.96
C VAL A 292 22.08 8.47 13.70
N GLY A 293 22.54 9.16 14.74
CA GLY A 293 23.63 10.13 14.64
C GLY A 293 23.26 11.50 14.05
N VAL A 294 21.97 11.76 13.87
CA VAL A 294 21.48 13.12 13.59
C VAL A 294 21.37 13.82 14.93
N PRO A 295 22.16 14.88 15.23
CA PRO A 295 21.76 15.77 16.31
C PRO A 295 20.33 16.19 15.96
N PRO A 296 19.35 16.10 16.87
CA PRO A 296 18.02 16.59 16.57
C PRO A 296 18.24 17.99 16.04
N ALA A 297 18.01 18.19 14.73
CA ALA A 297 17.84 19.55 14.26
C ALA A 297 16.81 20.12 15.24
N PRO A 298 16.97 21.34 15.76
CA PRO A 298 16.07 21.92 16.78
C PRO A 298 14.58 21.92 16.35
N GLU A 299 14.30 21.45 15.14
CA GLU A 299 13.11 21.55 14.32
C GLU A 299 12.58 20.20 13.82
N VAL A 300 13.30 19.09 14.00
CA VAL A 300 12.76 17.73 13.76
C VAL A 300 12.81 16.95 15.06
N THR A 301 11.73 17.02 15.83
CA THR A 301 11.54 16.09 16.95
C THR A 301 11.08 14.77 16.35
N ALA A 302 11.93 13.75 16.39
CA ALA A 302 11.48 12.38 16.15
C ALA A 302 10.45 12.06 17.23
N CYS A 303 9.17 12.11 16.86
CA CYS A 303 8.08 11.67 17.70
C CYS A 303 7.98 10.16 17.56
N ARG A 304 7.71 9.52 18.72
CA ARG A 304 7.47 8.09 18.97
C ARG A 304 7.22 7.25 17.73
N ALA A 305 7.77 6.03 17.73
CA ALA A 305 7.34 4.97 16.82
C ALA A 305 5.80 4.96 16.76
N ALA A 306 5.24 5.22 15.58
CA ALA A 306 3.79 5.28 15.36
C ALA A 306 3.24 3.85 15.37
N ASP A 307 3.27 3.23 16.54
CA ASP A 307 3.21 1.78 16.77
C ASP A 307 4.20 0.97 15.93
N ARG A 308 4.46 -0.26 16.40
CA ARG A 308 5.03 -1.26 15.50
C ARG A 308 3.96 -1.57 14.48
N SER A 309 4.20 -1.17 13.24
CA SER A 309 3.37 -1.65 12.16
C SER A 309 3.37 -3.18 12.20
N PRO A 310 2.19 -3.81 12.08
CA PRO A 310 2.12 -5.24 11.82
C PRO A 310 2.80 -5.61 10.47
N PHE A 311 3.40 -4.69 9.73
CA PHE A 311 3.97 -4.99 8.41
C PHE A 311 5.49 -4.99 8.35
N GLY A 312 6.16 -4.88 9.51
CA GLY A 312 7.61 -4.91 9.62
C GLY A 312 8.23 -3.62 9.07
N GLY A 313 8.64 -2.75 9.99
CA GLY A 313 9.23 -1.45 9.74
C GLY A 313 8.89 -0.52 10.89
N ASP A 314 9.89 0.19 11.42
CA ASP A 314 9.65 1.25 12.37
C ASP A 314 9.05 2.43 11.60
N ALA A 315 7.80 2.77 11.91
CA ALA A 315 7.18 3.98 11.40
C ALA A 315 7.66 5.14 12.27
N GLN A 316 8.38 6.08 11.67
CA GLN A 316 8.91 7.27 12.33
C GLN A 316 8.00 8.45 12.03
N LEU A 317 7.54 9.14 13.07
CA LEU A 317 6.82 10.40 12.92
C LEU A 317 7.78 11.56 13.15
N LEU A 318 7.93 12.41 12.15
CA LEU A 318 8.78 13.58 12.17
C LEU A 318 7.88 14.82 12.24
N LEU A 319 8.12 15.67 13.23
CA LEU A 319 7.57 17.03 13.21
C LEU A 319 8.41 17.88 12.25
N LEU A 320 7.78 18.55 11.30
CA LEU A 320 8.43 19.53 10.43
C LEU A 320 8.18 20.92 11.05
N ARG A 321 9.23 21.57 11.55
CA ARG A 321 9.20 22.99 11.89
C ARG A 321 9.79 23.82 10.75
#